data_AF-A0A934XY57-F1
#
_entry.id   AF-A0A934XY57-F1
#
_cell.length_a   1.000
_cell.length_b   1.000
_cell.length_c   1.000
_cell.angle_alpha   90.00
_cell.angle_beta   90.00
_cell.angle_gamma   90.00
#
_symmetry.space_group_name_H-M   'P 1'
#
loop_
_entity.id
_entity.type
_entity.pdbx_description
1 polymer ?
#
loop_
_entity_poly.entity_id
_entity_poly.type
_entity_poly.pdbx_seq_one_letter_code
_entity_poly.pdbx_strand_id
1 'polypeptide(L)'
;MSGLLEPLIAAAAPEQRIALQSLKLPGARDERWRYSSLRALNQRTFKHQPIVTAQHPDSFTSTTASLSPRIVFVDGHYDAAQSDIAALGDAITLNPSASSADAPQQWPFAIAAAACSATLDIRMAASTASPIHLVSITTAMAQDAIVQQSLRIELAANVEALVVHHRLGDADSNALANHWRALVLADGAKLHWLETADEGERASIVIGTRAVLGRSSHLDIGEVATGAALYRHDIDITLAGAHSQLAIRGCTMVAKRRHADIHIDVRHRARDTQADIVWRGIADQRGHSIFTGQLTVEAGADGADAALSNKNLLLSRQAEVDTRPILEIHADEVKAAHGATVGRLDEQALFYLRSRGIDEAEARRILQVAFARAPLLQIAPAELRDIALAALARSLPEDVT
;
A
#
# COMPACT_ATOMS: atom_id res chain seq x y z
N MET A 1 -7.68 11.11 -26.42
CA MET A 1 -6.80 10.33 -25.51
C MET A 1 -6.90 10.96 -24.13
N SER A 2 -6.81 10.17 -23.06
CA SER A 2 -6.72 10.73 -21.69
C SER A 2 -5.48 11.62 -21.61
N GLY A 3 -5.62 12.85 -21.12
CA GLY A 3 -4.50 13.79 -20.96
C GLY A 3 -3.43 13.30 -19.99
N LEU A 4 -3.74 12.26 -19.20
CA LEU A 4 -2.84 11.62 -18.26
C LEU A 4 -1.94 10.54 -18.89
N LEU A 5 -2.36 9.90 -19.98
CA LEU A 5 -1.60 8.76 -20.54
C LEU A 5 -0.23 9.20 -21.05
N GLU A 6 -0.18 10.27 -21.84
CA GLU A 6 1.05 10.78 -22.44
C GLU A 6 2.13 11.10 -21.38
N PRO A 7 1.87 11.89 -20.33
CA PRO A 7 2.88 12.15 -19.31
C PRO A 7 3.21 10.90 -18.48
N LEU A 8 2.29 9.96 -18.30
CA LEU A 8 2.53 8.71 -17.56
C LEU A 8 3.56 7.81 -18.26
N ILE A 9 3.57 7.78 -19.60
CA ILE A 9 4.48 6.95 -20.40
C ILE A 9 5.65 7.73 -21.02
N ALA A 10 5.77 9.03 -20.70
CA ALA A 10 6.72 9.93 -21.34
C ALA A 10 8.19 9.56 -21.11
N ALA A 11 8.50 8.86 -20.01
CA ALA A 11 9.86 8.41 -19.69
C ALA A 11 10.20 7.02 -20.24
N ALA A 12 9.24 6.28 -20.81
CA ALA A 12 9.52 4.99 -21.43
C ALA A 12 10.48 5.14 -22.62
N ALA A 13 11.30 4.12 -22.88
CA ALA A 13 12.15 4.07 -24.07
C ALA A 13 11.30 4.22 -25.35
N PRO A 14 11.82 4.81 -26.45
CA PRO A 14 11.02 5.11 -27.64
C PRO A 14 10.20 3.92 -28.18
N GLU A 15 10.79 2.73 -28.23
CA GLU A 15 10.15 1.50 -28.70
C GLU A 15 9.02 1.03 -27.76
N GLN A 16 9.25 1.07 -26.45
CA GLN A 16 8.23 0.75 -25.43
C GLN A 16 7.09 1.76 -25.46
N ARG A 17 7.40 3.05 -25.65
CA ARG A 17 6.39 4.12 -25.70
C ARG A 17 5.40 3.90 -26.83
N ILE A 18 5.85 3.45 -28.00
CA ILE A 18 4.97 3.11 -29.14
C ILE A 18 3.98 2.01 -28.74
N ALA A 19 4.44 0.94 -28.08
CA ALA A 19 3.57 -0.13 -27.59
C ALA A 19 2.53 0.38 -26.56
N LEU A 20 2.98 1.29 -25.69
CA LEU A 20 2.15 1.88 -24.62
C LEU A 20 1.14 2.92 -25.10
N GLN A 21 1.23 3.44 -26.34
CA GLN A 21 0.22 4.38 -26.87
C GLN A 21 -1.19 3.76 -26.95
N SER A 22 -1.27 2.43 -27.05
CA SER A 22 -2.53 1.67 -27.06
C SER A 22 -3.12 1.42 -25.66
N LEU A 23 -2.35 1.72 -24.60
CA LEU A 23 -2.74 1.47 -23.22
C LEU A 23 -3.97 2.28 -22.85
N LYS A 24 -5.02 1.60 -22.40
CA LYS A 24 -6.26 2.25 -21.99
C LYS A 24 -6.23 2.49 -20.48
N LEU A 25 -6.20 3.77 -20.11
CA LEU A 25 -6.45 4.15 -18.73
C LEU A 25 -7.92 3.86 -18.36
N PRO A 26 -8.18 3.47 -17.11
CA PRO A 26 -9.50 3.09 -16.66
C PRO A 26 -10.47 4.27 -16.70
N GLY A 27 -11.75 3.98 -16.90
CA GLY A 27 -12.82 4.98 -16.94
C GLY A 27 -13.93 4.64 -15.95
N ALA A 28 -14.97 5.47 -15.91
CA ALA A 28 -16.09 5.30 -14.96
C ALA A 28 -16.90 3.99 -15.12
N ARG A 29 -16.74 3.28 -16.26
CA ARG A 29 -17.36 1.97 -16.50
C ARG A 29 -16.46 0.79 -16.11
N ASP A 30 -15.20 1.06 -15.80
CA ASP A 30 -14.30 0.05 -15.27
C ASP A 30 -14.69 -0.22 -13.81
N GLU A 31 -15.05 -1.47 -13.53
CA GLU A 31 -15.56 -1.87 -12.24
C GLU A 31 -14.56 -1.66 -11.10
N ARG A 32 -13.25 -1.77 -11.38
CA ARG A 32 -12.18 -1.53 -10.40
C ARG A 32 -11.97 -0.05 -10.10
N TRP A 33 -12.52 0.83 -10.94
CA TRP A 33 -12.35 2.29 -10.83
C TRP A 33 -13.69 3.03 -10.70
N ARG A 34 -14.78 2.29 -10.45
CA ARG A 34 -16.14 2.84 -10.33
C ARG A 34 -16.22 4.02 -9.36
N TYR A 35 -15.51 3.94 -8.24
CA TYR A 35 -15.50 4.97 -7.19
C TYR A 35 -14.31 5.92 -7.28
N SER A 36 -13.32 5.63 -8.11
CA SER A 36 -12.06 6.38 -8.20
C SER A 36 -11.90 7.02 -9.58
N SER A 37 -12.56 8.14 -9.79
CA SER A 37 -12.52 8.84 -11.08
C SER A 37 -11.15 9.47 -11.35
N LEU A 38 -10.57 9.18 -12.51
CA LEU A 38 -9.35 9.86 -12.98
C LEU A 38 -9.58 11.31 -13.42
N ARG A 39 -10.79 11.88 -13.28
CA ARG A 39 -11.10 13.22 -13.78
C ARG A 39 -10.19 14.30 -13.18
N ALA A 40 -9.94 14.27 -11.87
CA ALA A 40 -9.09 15.25 -11.21
C ALA A 40 -7.64 15.18 -11.71
N LEU A 41 -7.11 13.98 -11.92
CA LEU A 41 -5.78 13.79 -12.50
C LEU A 41 -5.72 14.26 -13.96
N ASN A 42 -6.75 13.99 -14.76
CA ASN A 42 -6.81 14.43 -16.17
C ASN A 42 -6.92 15.96 -16.34
N GLN A 43 -7.28 16.71 -15.29
CA GLN A 43 -7.33 18.18 -15.32
C GLN A 43 -5.98 18.84 -15.05
N ARG A 44 -4.97 18.04 -14.69
CA ARG A 44 -3.62 18.48 -14.34
C ARG A 44 -2.66 18.21 -15.50
N THR A 45 -1.63 19.05 -15.61
CA THR A 45 -0.59 18.88 -16.63
C THR A 45 0.68 18.40 -15.95
N PHE A 46 0.88 17.09 -15.98
CA PHE A 46 2.06 16.48 -15.37
C PHE A 46 3.26 16.53 -16.31
N LYS A 47 4.44 16.67 -15.71
CA LYS A 47 5.73 16.53 -16.41
C LYS A 47 6.58 15.47 -15.73
N HIS A 48 7.33 14.74 -16.55
CA HIS A 48 8.47 14.01 -16.02
C HIS A 48 9.59 15.01 -15.73
N GLN A 49 10.22 14.90 -14.56
CA GLN A 49 11.37 15.73 -14.23
C GLN A 49 12.66 14.91 -14.31
N PRO A 50 13.74 15.49 -14.86
CA PRO A 50 15.03 14.84 -14.84
C PRO A 50 15.52 14.68 -13.40
N ILE A 51 16.33 13.66 -13.17
CA ILE A 51 16.98 13.37 -11.90
C ILE A 51 17.79 14.60 -11.50
N VAL A 52 17.30 15.36 -10.55
CA VAL A 52 18.15 16.21 -9.73
C VAL A 52 18.51 15.34 -8.54
N THR A 53 19.79 15.26 -8.19
CA THR A 53 20.24 14.75 -6.88
C THR A 53 19.60 15.65 -5.82
N ALA A 54 18.32 15.41 -5.55
CA ALA A 54 17.51 16.32 -4.80
C ALA A 54 17.92 16.15 -3.34
N GLN A 55 18.48 17.23 -2.80
CA GLN A 55 18.47 17.41 -1.36
C GLN A 55 17.02 17.35 -0.92
N HIS A 56 16.70 16.38 -0.09
CA HIS A 56 15.39 16.25 0.52
C HIS A 56 15.44 16.91 1.91
N PRO A 57 14.29 17.35 2.45
CA PRO A 57 14.22 17.98 3.77
C PRO A 57 14.87 17.15 4.88
N ASP A 58 15.59 17.80 5.81
CA ASP A 58 16.19 17.16 7.00
C ASP A 58 15.16 16.42 7.87
N SER A 59 13.88 16.80 7.80
CA SER A 59 12.76 16.15 8.48
C SER A 59 12.53 14.70 8.02
N PHE A 60 12.89 14.35 6.79
CA PHE A 60 12.83 12.95 6.35
C PHE A 60 14.00 12.15 6.91
N THR A 61 15.18 12.77 7.03
CA THR A 61 16.35 12.16 7.68
C THR A 61 16.04 11.81 9.13
N SER A 62 15.39 12.69 9.90
CA SER A 62 15.04 12.39 11.30
C SER A 62 14.00 11.27 11.43
N THR A 63 13.04 11.19 10.49
CA THR A 63 12.02 10.12 10.43
C THR A 63 12.62 8.76 10.03
N THR A 64 13.75 8.78 9.31
CA THR A 64 14.36 7.59 8.71
C THR A 64 15.67 7.16 9.33
N ALA A 65 16.20 7.92 10.30
CA ALA A 65 17.47 7.63 10.97
C ALA A 65 17.41 6.44 11.94
N SER A 66 16.21 6.00 12.34
CA SER A 66 16.04 4.96 13.37
C SER A 66 16.17 3.53 12.86
N LEU A 67 16.18 3.31 11.54
CA LEU A 67 16.20 1.97 10.94
C LEU A 67 17.36 1.84 9.94
N SER A 68 18.03 0.69 9.99
CA SER A 68 19.13 0.32 9.09
C SER A 68 19.16 -1.22 8.97
N PRO A 69 19.52 -1.79 7.81
CA PRO A 69 20.03 -1.14 6.60
C PRO A 69 18.95 -0.42 5.78
N ARG A 70 19.29 0.73 5.19
CA ARG A 70 18.38 1.58 4.41
C ARG A 70 18.62 1.52 2.90
N ILE A 71 17.54 1.49 2.13
CA ILE A 71 17.52 1.63 0.67
C ILE A 71 16.62 2.82 0.33
N VAL A 72 17.20 3.85 -0.27
CA VAL A 72 16.53 5.14 -0.51
C VAL A 72 16.17 5.28 -1.99
N PHE A 73 14.95 5.76 -2.22
CA PHE A 73 14.47 6.25 -3.51
C PHE A 73 14.10 7.72 -3.37
N VAL A 74 14.55 8.56 -4.30
CA VAL A 74 14.17 9.97 -4.38
C VAL A 74 13.51 10.21 -5.72
N ASP A 75 12.26 10.68 -5.69
CA ASP A 75 11.43 10.92 -6.87
C ASP A 75 11.40 9.70 -7.81
N GLY A 76 11.29 8.51 -7.22
CA GLY A 76 11.19 7.22 -7.92
C GLY A 76 12.51 6.60 -8.35
N HIS A 77 13.64 7.28 -8.13
CA HIS A 77 14.97 6.82 -8.51
C HIS A 77 15.74 6.27 -7.32
N TYR A 78 16.33 5.09 -7.47
CA TYR A 78 17.22 4.51 -6.46
C TYR A 78 18.46 5.40 -6.25
N ASP A 79 18.70 5.83 -5.01
CA ASP A 79 19.85 6.64 -4.60
C ASP A 79 20.84 5.79 -3.79
N ALA A 80 21.89 5.32 -4.46
CA ALA A 80 22.94 4.53 -3.84
C ALA A 80 23.75 5.31 -2.79
N ALA A 81 23.89 6.63 -2.92
CA ALA A 81 24.70 7.45 -2.02
C ALA A 81 24.03 7.67 -0.66
N GLN A 82 22.70 7.67 -0.62
CA GLN A 82 21.90 7.83 0.60
C GLN A 82 21.45 6.49 1.23
N SER A 83 21.73 5.39 0.54
CA SER A 83 21.44 4.03 1.00
C SER A 83 22.61 3.46 1.81
N ASP A 84 22.30 2.63 2.81
CA ASP A 84 23.29 1.96 3.65
C ASP A 84 23.72 0.62 3.01
N ILE A 85 24.26 0.67 1.78
CA ILE A 85 24.53 -0.54 0.98
C ILE A 85 25.47 -1.50 1.72
N ALA A 86 26.48 -0.97 2.41
CA ALA A 86 27.43 -1.79 3.16
C ALA A 86 26.77 -2.56 4.34
N ALA A 87 25.70 -2.00 4.92
CA ALA A 87 25.00 -2.61 6.05
C ALA A 87 24.03 -3.72 5.61
N LEU A 88 23.70 -3.83 4.31
CA LEU A 88 22.89 -4.92 3.77
C LEU A 88 23.62 -6.28 3.81
N GLY A 89 24.95 -6.26 3.77
CA GLY A 89 25.79 -7.46 3.71
C GLY A 89 25.60 -8.26 2.41
N ASP A 90 26.26 -9.42 2.33
CA ASP A 90 26.31 -10.23 1.10
C ASP A 90 25.01 -11.03 0.83
N ALA A 91 24.15 -11.14 1.84
CA ALA A 91 22.89 -11.88 1.75
C ALA A 91 21.80 -11.17 0.94
N ILE A 92 21.95 -9.86 0.72
CA ILE A 92 20.97 -9.03 0.01
C ILE A 92 21.68 -8.42 -1.19
N THR A 93 21.23 -8.77 -2.39
CA THR A 93 21.77 -8.18 -3.62
C THR A 93 20.80 -7.18 -4.22
N LEU A 94 21.32 -6.00 -4.59
CA LEU A 94 20.57 -4.96 -5.28
C LEU A 94 21.02 -4.87 -6.73
N ASN A 95 20.11 -5.10 -7.67
CA ASN A 95 20.38 -5.02 -9.10
C ASN A 95 19.43 -4.01 -9.76
N PRO A 96 19.88 -2.77 -10.02
CA PRO A 96 19.17 -1.87 -10.91
C PRO A 96 19.28 -2.42 -12.35
N SER A 97 18.20 -2.42 -13.14
CA SER A 97 18.17 -2.86 -14.56
C SER A 97 17.83 -4.33 -14.81
N ALA A 98 16.98 -4.94 -13.99
CA ALA A 98 16.27 -6.13 -14.44
C ALA A 98 15.08 -5.74 -15.34
N SER A 99 14.81 -6.59 -16.33
CA SER A 99 13.62 -6.56 -17.18
C SER A 99 12.37 -6.13 -16.40
N SER A 100 11.54 -5.26 -17.01
CA SER A 100 10.30 -4.74 -16.44
C SER A 100 9.59 -5.81 -15.62
N ALA A 101 9.46 -5.59 -14.30
CA ALA A 101 8.73 -6.50 -13.44
C ALA A 101 7.34 -6.77 -14.06
N ASP A 102 6.93 -8.05 -14.16
CA ASP A 102 5.75 -8.55 -14.89
C ASP A 102 4.43 -7.91 -14.42
N ALA A 103 4.21 -6.66 -14.82
CA ALA A 103 3.03 -5.89 -14.51
C ALA A 103 1.80 -6.55 -15.15
N PRO A 104 0.71 -6.78 -14.38
CA PRO A 104 -0.51 -7.35 -14.93
C PRO A 104 -1.07 -6.51 -16.07
N GLN A 105 -1.50 -7.15 -17.16
CA GLN A 105 -2.02 -6.47 -18.34
C GLN A 105 -3.23 -5.58 -18.03
N GLN A 106 -4.00 -5.93 -17.01
CA GLN A 106 -5.15 -5.17 -16.54
C GLN A 106 -4.79 -3.92 -15.72
N TRP A 107 -3.52 -3.70 -15.37
CA TRP A 107 -3.07 -2.60 -14.50
C TRP A 107 -2.21 -1.59 -15.27
N PRO A 108 -2.83 -0.63 -15.97
CA PRO A 108 -2.10 0.29 -16.83
C PRO A 108 -1.11 1.19 -16.07
N PHE A 109 -1.42 1.55 -14.82
CA PHE A 109 -0.51 2.28 -13.94
C PHE A 109 0.75 1.45 -13.60
N ALA A 110 0.59 0.17 -13.26
CA ALA A 110 1.71 -0.73 -13.02
C ALA A 110 2.59 -0.92 -14.26
N ILE A 111 1.97 -1.12 -15.43
CA ILE A 111 2.67 -1.24 -16.71
C ILE A 111 3.51 0.01 -17.00
N ALA A 112 2.93 1.21 -16.78
CA ALA A 112 3.65 2.45 -16.99
C ALA A 112 4.82 2.61 -16.01
N ALA A 113 4.65 2.30 -14.73
CA ALA A 113 5.74 2.36 -13.75
C ALA A 113 6.89 1.40 -14.11
N ALA A 114 6.56 0.17 -14.49
CA ALA A 114 7.55 -0.84 -14.90
C ALA A 114 8.31 -0.47 -16.17
N ALA A 115 7.69 0.28 -17.09
CA ALA A 115 8.30 0.70 -18.35
C ALA A 115 9.03 2.05 -18.28
N CYS A 116 8.71 2.91 -17.31
CA CYS A 116 9.23 4.27 -17.19
C CYS A 116 10.24 4.46 -16.07
N SER A 117 10.52 3.44 -15.27
CA SER A 117 11.52 3.47 -14.20
C SER A 117 12.40 2.22 -14.26
N ALA A 118 13.67 2.36 -13.89
CA ALA A 118 14.54 1.21 -13.72
C ALA A 118 14.01 0.37 -12.56
N THR A 119 13.75 -0.92 -12.80
CA THR A 119 13.35 -1.82 -11.71
C THR A 119 14.57 -2.08 -10.84
N LEU A 120 14.42 -1.86 -9.53
CA LEU A 120 15.38 -2.34 -8.54
C LEU A 120 14.99 -3.76 -8.14
N ASP A 121 15.81 -4.74 -8.49
CA ASP A 121 15.66 -6.11 -8.03
C ASP A 121 16.42 -6.30 -6.71
N ILE A 122 15.69 -6.64 -5.66
CA ILE A 122 16.20 -6.99 -4.33
C ILE A 122 16.06 -8.49 -4.15
N ARG A 123 17.18 -9.21 -4.10
CA ARG A 123 17.16 -10.65 -3.78
C ARG A 123 17.70 -10.89 -2.39
N MET A 124 16.98 -11.69 -1.62
CA MET A 124 17.30 -12.01 -0.23
C MET A 124 17.60 -13.51 -0.14
N ALA A 125 18.88 -13.84 0.04
CA ALA A 125 19.38 -15.21 0.07
C ALA A 125 19.54 -15.77 1.50
N ALA A 126 19.49 -14.92 2.52
CA ALA A 126 19.49 -15.32 3.92
C ALA A 126 18.57 -14.41 4.75
N SER A 127 18.13 -14.92 5.91
CA SER A 127 17.24 -14.18 6.81
C SER A 127 17.92 -12.94 7.39
N THR A 128 17.14 -11.88 7.59
CA THR A 128 17.64 -10.63 8.19
C THR A 128 17.35 -10.60 9.68
N ALA A 129 18.34 -10.15 10.47
CA ALA A 129 18.17 -10.00 11.92
C ALA A 129 17.43 -8.70 12.28
N SER A 130 17.56 -7.66 11.46
CA SER A 130 16.87 -6.38 11.58
C SER A 130 15.96 -6.11 10.38
N PRO A 131 14.99 -5.19 10.50
CA PRO A 131 14.21 -4.74 9.37
C PRO A 131 15.07 -4.04 8.32
N ILE A 132 14.84 -4.38 7.05
CA ILE A 132 15.31 -3.57 5.92
C ILE A 132 14.39 -2.36 5.81
N HIS A 133 14.99 -1.18 5.76
CA HIS A 133 14.26 0.07 5.63
C HIS A 133 14.24 0.53 4.18
N LEU A 134 13.07 0.46 3.55
CA LEU A 134 12.84 1.09 2.26
C LEU A 134 12.28 2.49 2.49
N VAL A 135 12.86 3.49 1.84
CA VAL A 135 12.40 4.88 1.92
C VAL A 135 12.13 5.39 0.53
N SER A 136 10.87 5.71 0.24
CA SER A 136 10.49 6.42 -0.99
C SER A 136 10.17 7.86 -0.65
N ILE A 137 11.00 8.78 -1.14
CA ILE A 137 10.85 10.22 -0.95
C ILE A 137 10.26 10.85 -2.21
N THR A 138 9.21 11.64 -2.03
CA THR A 138 8.59 12.47 -3.07
C THR A 138 8.80 13.94 -2.72
N THR A 139 9.65 14.64 -3.47
CA THR A 139 9.98 16.05 -3.19
C THR A 139 8.90 17.00 -3.71
N ALA A 140 8.86 18.24 -3.18
CA ALA A 140 8.03 19.29 -3.75
C ALA A 140 8.57 19.74 -5.11
N MET A 141 7.68 19.93 -6.07
CA MET A 141 8.04 20.35 -7.43
C MET A 141 7.33 21.63 -7.84
N ALA A 142 8.03 22.49 -8.57
CA ALA A 142 7.49 23.76 -9.07
C ALA A 142 6.28 23.59 -10.01
N GLN A 143 6.13 22.41 -10.61
CA GLN A 143 5.03 22.02 -11.50
C GLN A 143 4.57 20.62 -11.12
N ASP A 144 3.34 20.27 -11.49
CA ASP A 144 2.81 18.93 -11.29
C ASP A 144 3.73 17.90 -11.98
N ALA A 145 4.14 16.88 -11.23
CA ALA A 145 5.13 15.92 -11.69
C ALA A 145 4.64 14.47 -11.59
N ILE A 146 5.19 13.60 -12.43
CA ILE A 146 4.99 12.14 -12.29
C ILE A 146 6.27 11.53 -11.77
N VAL A 147 6.12 10.76 -10.69
CA VAL A 147 7.17 9.94 -10.08
C VAL A 147 6.88 8.49 -10.40
N GLN A 148 7.81 7.80 -11.05
CA GLN A 148 7.68 6.39 -11.41
C GLN A 148 8.67 5.54 -10.61
N GLN A 149 8.19 4.50 -9.93
CA GLN A 149 9.06 3.55 -9.22
C GLN A 149 8.65 2.12 -9.55
N SER A 150 9.64 1.26 -9.81
CA SER A 150 9.44 -0.17 -10.01
C SER A 150 10.37 -0.96 -9.09
N LEU A 151 9.81 -1.92 -8.35
CA LEU A 151 10.52 -2.73 -7.36
C LEU A 151 10.20 -4.21 -7.57
N ARG A 152 11.21 -5.08 -7.43
CA ARG A 152 11.00 -6.52 -7.34
C ARG A 152 11.75 -7.05 -6.14
N ILE A 153 11.09 -7.85 -5.32
CA ILE A 153 11.69 -8.49 -4.16
C ILE A 153 11.51 -9.99 -4.26
N GLU A 154 12.61 -10.72 -4.17
CA GLU A 154 12.64 -12.18 -4.22
C GLU A 154 13.27 -12.72 -2.93
N LEU A 155 12.55 -13.57 -2.21
CA LEU A 155 13.06 -14.29 -1.05
C LEU A 155 13.35 -15.74 -1.45
N ALA A 156 14.57 -16.20 -1.16
CA ALA A 156 14.94 -17.60 -1.34
C ALA A 156 14.21 -18.52 -0.34
N ALA A 157 14.29 -19.83 -0.56
CA ALA A 157 13.57 -20.80 0.25
C ALA A 157 13.96 -20.72 1.73
N ASN A 158 12.97 -20.75 2.62
CA ASN A 158 13.13 -20.66 4.08
C ASN A 158 13.83 -19.37 4.59
N VAL A 159 13.91 -18.33 3.76
CA VAL A 159 14.40 -17.01 4.18
C VAL A 159 13.28 -16.24 4.88
N GLU A 160 13.59 -15.61 6.00
CA GLU A 160 12.70 -14.71 6.72
C GLU A 160 13.23 -13.27 6.66
N ALA A 161 12.38 -12.33 6.26
CA ALA A 161 12.73 -10.93 6.13
C ALA A 161 11.66 -10.03 6.74
N LEU A 162 12.13 -8.92 7.32
CA LEU A 162 11.29 -7.83 7.79
C LEU A 162 11.59 -6.62 6.92
N VAL A 163 10.56 -5.97 6.40
CA VAL A 163 10.69 -4.76 5.58
C VAL A 163 9.76 -3.69 6.12
N VAL A 164 10.32 -2.52 6.39
CA VAL A 164 9.57 -1.28 6.67
C VAL A 164 9.69 -0.38 5.46
N HIS A 165 8.58 -0.03 4.83
CA HIS A 165 8.54 0.92 3.72
C HIS A 165 7.88 2.23 4.17
N HIS A 166 8.70 3.26 4.36
CA HIS A 166 8.21 4.62 4.54
C HIS A 166 8.06 5.31 3.18
N ARG A 167 6.86 5.81 2.90
CA ARG A 167 6.63 6.77 1.81
C ARG A 167 6.46 8.15 2.42
N LEU A 168 7.36 9.05 2.03
CA LEU A 168 7.49 10.39 2.60
C LEU A 168 7.36 11.40 1.47
N GLY A 169 6.30 12.20 1.51
CA GLY A 169 6.07 13.30 0.59
C GLY A 169 6.30 14.63 1.26
N ASP A 170 6.87 15.58 0.52
CA ASP A 170 6.85 16.98 0.95
C ASP A 170 5.39 17.44 1.13
N ALA A 171 5.12 18.28 2.13
CA ALA A 171 3.77 18.75 2.45
C ALA A 171 3.15 19.49 1.26
N ASP A 172 3.98 20.21 0.50
CA ASP A 172 3.60 20.94 -0.71
C ASP A 172 3.71 20.10 -1.99
N SER A 173 4.04 18.81 -1.87
CA SER A 173 4.16 17.93 -3.04
C SER A 173 2.84 17.86 -3.80
N ASN A 174 2.98 18.04 -5.10
CA ASN A 174 1.93 17.95 -6.10
C ASN A 174 2.21 16.81 -7.08
N ALA A 175 3.00 15.82 -6.69
CA ALA A 175 3.31 14.70 -7.57
C ALA A 175 2.12 13.74 -7.74
N LEU A 176 2.08 13.07 -8.88
CA LEU A 176 1.47 11.76 -9.04
C LEU A 176 2.58 10.70 -8.89
N ALA A 177 2.66 10.11 -7.71
CA ALA A 177 3.55 9.01 -7.40
C ALA A 177 2.91 7.69 -7.84
N ASN A 178 3.48 7.08 -8.87
CA ASN A 178 3.01 5.83 -9.45
C ASN A 178 4.04 4.73 -9.20
N HIS A 179 3.64 3.72 -8.44
CA HIS A 179 4.53 2.70 -7.93
C HIS A 179 4.07 1.31 -8.35
N TRP A 180 5.02 0.50 -8.80
CA TRP A 180 4.83 -0.91 -9.08
C TRP A 180 5.77 -1.75 -8.21
N ARG A 181 5.23 -2.81 -7.59
CA ARG A 181 6.07 -3.82 -6.93
C ARG A 181 5.60 -5.25 -7.18
N ALA A 182 6.58 -6.13 -7.37
CA ALA A 182 6.39 -7.57 -7.43
C ALA A 182 7.14 -8.25 -6.28
N LEU A 183 6.47 -9.16 -5.56
CA LEU A 183 7.02 -9.95 -4.46
C LEU A 183 6.97 -11.43 -4.85
N VAL A 184 8.09 -12.13 -4.73
CA VAL A 184 8.20 -13.56 -5.04
C VAL A 184 8.78 -14.27 -3.82
N LEU A 185 7.97 -15.12 -3.19
CA LEU A 185 8.37 -15.88 -2.01
C LEU A 185 8.52 -17.35 -2.40
N ALA A 186 9.74 -17.88 -2.31
CA ALA A 186 9.99 -19.30 -2.50
C ALA A 186 9.39 -20.14 -1.35
N ASP A 187 9.47 -21.47 -1.49
CA ASP A 187 8.98 -22.41 -0.48
C ASP A 187 9.56 -22.10 0.92
N GLY A 188 8.67 -22.03 1.92
CA GLY A 188 9.04 -21.75 3.31
C GLY A 188 9.48 -20.31 3.60
N ALA A 189 9.56 -19.43 2.60
CA ALA A 189 9.96 -18.04 2.80
C ALA A 189 8.92 -17.25 3.62
N LYS A 190 9.37 -16.31 4.43
CA LYS A 190 8.52 -15.45 5.26
C LYS A 190 8.86 -13.98 5.04
N LEU A 191 7.87 -13.18 4.67
CA LEU A 191 8.04 -11.73 4.54
C LEU A 191 7.07 -11.01 5.46
N HIS A 192 7.61 -10.20 6.36
CA HIS A 192 6.86 -9.24 7.15
C HIS A 192 7.04 -7.87 6.53
N TRP A 193 5.98 -7.32 5.94
CA TRP A 193 6.01 -6.05 5.24
C TRP A 193 5.15 -5.03 5.99
N LEU A 194 5.72 -3.91 6.41
CA LEU A 194 4.98 -2.77 6.92
C LEU A 194 5.14 -1.58 5.99
N GLU A 195 4.04 -0.98 5.54
CA GLU A 195 4.05 0.27 4.80
C GLU A 195 3.34 1.40 5.58
N THR A 196 3.93 2.59 5.55
CA THR A 196 3.30 3.81 6.04
C THR A 196 3.42 4.89 4.99
N ALA A 197 2.33 5.61 4.71
CA ALA A 197 2.32 6.70 3.75
C ALA A 197 1.98 8.04 4.40
N ASP A 198 2.96 8.94 4.40
CA ASP A 198 2.86 10.31 4.86
C ASP A 198 3.20 11.24 3.69
N GLU A 199 2.18 11.55 2.89
CA GLU A 199 2.28 12.29 1.64
C GLU A 199 1.49 13.61 1.75
N GLY A 200 1.98 14.65 1.07
CA GLY A 200 1.38 15.99 1.09
C GLY A 200 -0.08 16.04 0.64
N GLU A 201 -0.82 17.08 1.03
CA GLU A 201 -2.28 17.16 0.84
C GLU A 201 -2.71 17.26 -0.64
N ARG A 202 -1.77 17.54 -1.55
CA ARG A 202 -1.98 17.65 -3.00
C ARG A 202 -1.37 16.49 -3.79
N ALA A 203 -0.60 15.63 -3.13
CA ALA A 203 0.02 14.47 -3.75
C ALA A 203 -1.06 13.44 -4.11
N SER A 204 -0.81 12.66 -5.14
CA SER A 204 -1.63 11.51 -5.52
C SER A 204 -0.71 10.31 -5.61
N ILE A 205 -1.11 9.19 -5.02
CA ILE A 205 -0.35 7.96 -5.04
C ILE A 205 -1.20 6.82 -5.60
N VAL A 206 -0.64 6.10 -6.56
CA VAL A 206 -1.21 4.88 -7.14
C VAL A 206 -0.17 3.78 -7.01
N ILE A 207 -0.53 2.70 -6.33
CA ILE A 207 0.37 1.57 -6.03
C ILE A 207 -0.25 0.30 -6.61
N GLY A 208 0.56 -0.44 -7.37
CA GLY A 208 0.27 -1.83 -7.72
C GLY A 208 1.22 -2.77 -7.00
N THR A 209 0.67 -3.78 -6.31
CA THR A 209 1.41 -4.83 -5.62
C THR A 209 0.96 -6.18 -6.13
N ARG A 210 1.91 -7.01 -6.57
CA ARG A 210 1.66 -8.42 -6.83
C ARG A 210 2.54 -9.29 -5.97
N ALA A 211 1.98 -10.34 -5.36
CA ALA A 211 2.75 -11.35 -4.63
C ALA A 211 2.42 -12.77 -5.09
N VAL A 212 3.44 -13.63 -5.16
CA VAL A 212 3.28 -15.08 -5.40
C VAL A 212 3.98 -15.84 -4.29
N LEU A 213 3.24 -16.72 -3.63
CA LEU A 213 3.65 -17.48 -2.46
C LEU A 213 3.86 -18.96 -2.77
N GLY A 214 5.08 -19.47 -2.53
CA GLY A 214 5.44 -20.89 -2.64
C GLY A 214 4.85 -21.77 -1.53
N ARG A 215 5.23 -23.05 -1.48
CA ARG A 215 4.70 -23.99 -0.47
C ARG A 215 5.14 -23.55 0.93
N SER A 216 4.22 -23.54 1.88
CA SER A 216 4.50 -23.18 3.28
C SER A 216 5.14 -21.79 3.48
N SER A 217 5.02 -20.89 2.50
CA SER A 217 5.51 -19.52 2.64
C SER A 217 4.49 -18.65 3.38
N HIS A 218 4.95 -17.55 3.97
CA HIS A 218 4.13 -16.64 4.77
C HIS A 218 4.35 -15.19 4.34
N LEU A 219 3.26 -14.44 4.17
CA LEU A 219 3.33 -13.01 3.88
C LEU A 219 2.42 -12.26 4.86
N ASP A 220 3.02 -11.39 5.66
CA ASP A 220 2.32 -10.44 6.51
C ASP A 220 2.44 -9.03 5.92
N ILE A 221 1.32 -8.35 5.70
CA ILE A 221 1.27 -6.97 5.23
C ILE A 221 0.57 -6.10 6.27
N GLY A 222 1.31 -5.17 6.86
CA GLY A 222 0.82 -4.04 7.64
C GLY A 222 0.74 -2.78 6.77
N GLU A 223 -0.37 -2.02 6.86
CA GLU A 223 -0.49 -0.77 6.09
C GLU A 223 -1.20 0.33 6.88
N VAL A 224 -0.55 1.49 6.98
CA VAL A 224 -1.12 2.72 7.53
C VAL A 224 -1.18 3.78 6.43
N ALA A 225 -2.36 3.95 5.84
CA ALA A 225 -2.58 4.84 4.70
C ALA A 225 -3.40 6.07 5.11
N THR A 226 -2.71 7.17 5.41
CA THR A 226 -3.34 8.38 5.97
C THR A 226 -3.00 9.68 5.22
N GLY A 227 -1.96 9.69 4.38
CA GLY A 227 -1.56 10.83 3.55
C GLY A 227 -2.30 10.95 2.21
N ALA A 228 -1.84 11.91 1.38
CA ALA A 228 -2.25 12.17 0.00
C ALA A 228 -3.69 12.67 -0.23
N ALA A 229 -3.90 13.39 -1.35
CA ALA A 229 -5.22 13.74 -1.86
C ALA A 229 -5.96 12.51 -2.41
N LEU A 230 -5.22 11.66 -3.11
CA LEU A 230 -5.65 10.37 -3.63
C LEU A 230 -4.64 9.32 -3.19
N TYR A 231 -5.08 8.32 -2.44
CA TYR A 231 -4.31 7.13 -2.12
C TYR A 231 -5.01 5.92 -2.73
N ARG A 232 -4.43 5.31 -3.76
CA ARG A 232 -4.96 4.07 -4.33
C ARG A 232 -3.93 2.95 -4.24
N HIS A 233 -4.36 1.79 -3.77
CA HIS A 233 -3.52 0.60 -3.70
C HIS A 233 -4.26 -0.62 -4.23
N ASP A 234 -3.78 -1.16 -5.34
CA ASP A 234 -4.21 -2.43 -5.92
C ASP A 234 -3.23 -3.53 -5.46
N ILE A 235 -3.74 -4.57 -4.79
CA ILE A 235 -2.99 -5.70 -4.23
C ILE A 235 -3.55 -7.01 -4.84
N ASP A 236 -2.71 -7.79 -5.53
CA ASP A 236 -3.03 -9.12 -6.09
C ASP A 236 -2.07 -10.16 -5.49
N ILE A 237 -2.61 -11.12 -4.75
CA ILE A 237 -1.81 -12.14 -4.06
C ILE A 237 -2.27 -13.52 -4.50
N THR A 238 -1.32 -14.33 -4.97
CA THR A 238 -1.56 -15.72 -5.32
C THR A 238 -0.89 -16.66 -4.31
N LEU A 239 -1.70 -17.41 -3.57
CA LEU A 239 -1.29 -18.51 -2.68
C LEU A 239 -1.08 -19.77 -3.55
N ALA A 240 0.09 -19.83 -4.19
CA ALA A 240 0.38 -20.79 -5.26
C ALA A 240 0.87 -22.16 -4.75
N GLY A 241 1.48 -22.20 -3.56
CA GLY A 241 1.92 -23.44 -2.91
C GLY A 241 1.05 -23.84 -1.73
N ALA A 242 0.95 -25.16 -1.49
CA ALA A 242 0.16 -25.69 -0.38
C ALA A 242 0.64 -25.15 0.97
N HIS A 243 -0.27 -24.99 1.93
CA HIS A 243 0.04 -24.45 3.26
C HIS A 243 0.63 -23.03 3.27
N SER A 244 0.54 -22.28 2.17
CA SER A 244 0.92 -20.86 2.17
C SER A 244 -0.09 -20.01 2.93
N GLN A 245 0.40 -18.95 3.56
CA GLN A 245 -0.35 -18.14 4.50
C GLN A 245 -0.18 -16.65 4.19
N LEU A 246 -1.27 -15.91 4.33
CA LEU A 246 -1.33 -14.46 4.15
C LEU A 246 -2.06 -13.82 5.33
N ALA A 247 -1.49 -12.76 5.91
CA ALA A 247 -2.22 -11.83 6.75
C ALA A 247 -2.10 -10.40 6.21
N ILE A 248 -3.21 -9.68 6.14
CA ILE A 248 -3.23 -8.24 5.83
C ILE A 248 -3.89 -7.49 6.98
N ARG A 249 -3.21 -6.48 7.52
CA ARG A 249 -3.65 -5.63 8.63
C ARG A 249 -3.47 -4.18 8.23
N GLY A 250 -4.58 -3.48 8.00
CA GLY A 250 -4.47 -2.09 7.58
C GLY A 250 -5.57 -1.18 8.03
N CYS A 251 -5.27 0.11 7.98
CA CYS A 251 -6.25 1.16 8.20
C CYS A 251 -6.07 2.33 7.25
N THR A 252 -7.19 2.89 6.82
CA THR A 252 -7.28 4.15 6.08
C THR A 252 -7.99 5.20 6.91
N MET A 253 -7.44 6.42 6.91
CA MET A 253 -8.09 7.58 7.51
C MET A 253 -8.11 8.74 6.53
N VAL A 254 -9.31 9.20 6.18
CA VAL A 254 -9.51 10.28 5.22
C VAL A 254 -10.44 11.35 5.79
N ALA A 255 -10.05 12.60 5.57
CA ALA A 255 -10.82 13.78 5.94
C ALA A 255 -10.74 14.83 4.82
N LYS A 256 -11.32 16.01 5.04
CA LYS A 256 -11.37 17.10 4.05
C LYS A 256 -11.98 16.62 2.73
N ARG A 257 -11.17 16.46 1.68
CA ARG A 257 -11.54 15.93 0.36
C ARG A 257 -10.59 14.80 -0.07
N ARG A 258 -9.91 14.16 0.89
CA ARG A 258 -8.99 13.06 0.61
C ARG A 258 -9.78 11.81 0.22
N HIS A 259 -9.19 11.05 -0.68
CA HIS A 259 -9.77 9.87 -1.29
C HIS A 259 -8.83 8.69 -1.09
N ALA A 260 -9.27 7.64 -0.40
CA ALA A 260 -8.49 6.42 -0.23
C ALA A 260 -9.24 5.25 -0.84
N ASP A 261 -8.56 4.44 -1.65
CA ASP A 261 -9.15 3.32 -2.37
C ASP A 261 -8.23 2.10 -2.36
N ILE A 262 -8.64 1.08 -1.62
CA ILE A 262 -7.88 -0.14 -1.40
C ILE A 262 -8.58 -1.30 -2.09
N HIS A 263 -7.87 -1.97 -2.99
CA HIS A 263 -8.35 -3.11 -3.73
C HIS A 263 -7.47 -4.31 -3.44
N ILE A 264 -8.00 -5.31 -2.76
CA ILE A 264 -7.30 -6.57 -2.46
C ILE A 264 -7.97 -7.70 -3.23
N ASP A 265 -7.19 -8.45 -3.99
CA ASP A 265 -7.57 -9.69 -4.68
C ASP A 265 -6.63 -10.81 -4.22
N VAL A 266 -7.17 -11.85 -3.59
CA VAL A 266 -6.42 -13.02 -3.14
C VAL A 266 -6.96 -14.26 -3.83
N ARG A 267 -6.06 -15.04 -4.43
CA ARG A 267 -6.37 -16.33 -5.05
C ARG A 267 -5.73 -17.47 -4.27
N HIS A 268 -6.57 -18.32 -3.69
CA HIS A 268 -6.22 -19.63 -3.16
C HIS A 268 -6.16 -20.61 -4.32
N ARG A 269 -4.95 -20.93 -4.77
CA ARG A 269 -4.72 -21.85 -5.89
C ARG A 269 -4.29 -23.24 -5.44
N ALA A 270 -3.66 -23.34 -4.27
CA ALA A 270 -3.23 -24.60 -3.69
C ALA A 270 -4.07 -24.99 -2.47
N ARG A 271 -3.95 -26.28 -2.10
CA ARG A 271 -4.62 -26.86 -0.94
C ARG A 271 -4.12 -26.28 0.38
N ASP A 272 -4.99 -26.30 1.39
CA ASP A 272 -4.67 -25.99 2.78
C ASP A 272 -4.04 -24.59 2.96
N THR A 273 -4.45 -23.63 2.13
CA THR A 273 -3.94 -22.25 2.13
C THR A 273 -4.76 -21.37 3.06
N GLN A 274 -4.14 -20.35 3.68
CA GLN A 274 -4.81 -19.45 4.61
C GLN A 274 -4.66 -17.98 4.20
N ALA A 275 -5.75 -17.22 4.26
CA ALA A 275 -5.75 -15.77 4.12
C ALA A 275 -6.62 -15.13 5.20
N ASP A 276 -6.07 -14.17 5.94
CA ASP A 276 -6.81 -13.40 6.93
C ASP A 276 -6.59 -11.90 6.72
N ILE A 277 -7.66 -11.17 6.37
CA ILE A 277 -7.62 -9.75 6.02
C ILE A 277 -8.46 -8.96 7.03
N VAL A 278 -7.84 -8.03 7.74
CA VAL A 278 -8.53 -7.10 8.64
C VAL A 278 -8.22 -5.67 8.24
N TRP A 279 -9.26 -4.98 7.75
CA TRP A 279 -9.15 -3.58 7.34
C TRP A 279 -10.10 -2.67 8.14
N ARG A 280 -9.64 -1.45 8.43
CA ARG A 280 -10.43 -0.40 9.07
C ARG A 280 -10.43 0.88 8.22
N GLY A 281 -11.62 1.37 7.85
CA GLY A 281 -11.77 2.67 7.20
C GLY A 281 -12.34 3.71 8.15
N ILE A 282 -11.79 4.92 8.18
CA ILE A 282 -12.37 6.07 8.86
C ILE A 282 -12.51 7.21 7.85
N ALA A 283 -13.72 7.74 7.70
CA ALA A 283 -14.00 8.87 6.84
C ALA A 283 -14.65 10.01 7.64
N ASP A 284 -14.09 11.21 7.52
CA ASP A 284 -14.59 12.44 8.13
C ASP A 284 -14.76 13.56 7.10
N GLN A 285 -15.51 14.60 7.44
CA GLN A 285 -15.79 15.75 6.56
C GLN A 285 -16.27 15.27 5.18
N ARG A 286 -15.59 15.57 4.06
CA ARG A 286 -15.90 15.02 2.72
C ARG A 286 -14.87 13.99 2.25
N GLY A 287 -14.20 13.33 3.19
CA GLY A 287 -13.31 12.22 2.89
C GLY A 287 -14.10 11.03 2.35
N HIS A 288 -13.49 10.31 1.42
CA HIS A 288 -14.08 9.13 0.79
C HIS A 288 -13.16 7.93 0.96
N SER A 289 -13.61 6.92 1.72
CA SER A 289 -12.85 5.68 1.92
C SER A 289 -13.50 4.54 1.17
N ILE A 290 -12.76 3.91 0.28
CA ILE A 290 -13.20 2.77 -0.53
C ILE A 290 -12.38 1.53 -0.19
N PHE A 291 -13.06 0.41 -0.06
CA PHE A 291 -12.45 -0.90 0.13
C PHE A 291 -13.14 -1.93 -0.75
N THR A 292 -12.40 -2.56 -1.66
CA THR A 292 -12.83 -3.77 -2.36
C THR A 292 -11.92 -4.92 -1.94
N GLY A 293 -12.50 -6.03 -1.51
CA GLY A 293 -11.74 -7.21 -1.12
C GLY A 293 -12.34 -8.46 -1.73
N GLN A 294 -11.60 -9.13 -2.61
CA GLN A 294 -12.00 -10.35 -3.28
C GLN A 294 -11.16 -11.51 -2.80
N LEU A 295 -11.82 -12.58 -2.38
CA LEU A 295 -11.22 -13.86 -2.04
C LEU A 295 -11.73 -14.90 -3.04
N THR A 296 -10.82 -15.46 -3.83
CA THR A 296 -11.14 -16.51 -4.82
C THR A 296 -10.50 -17.82 -4.38
N VAL A 297 -11.30 -18.88 -4.22
CA VAL A 297 -10.83 -20.25 -3.98
C VAL A 297 -11.02 -21.06 -5.27
N GLU A 298 -9.91 -21.36 -5.94
CA GLU A 298 -9.91 -22.09 -7.21
C GLU A 298 -10.28 -23.56 -7.04
N ALA A 299 -10.75 -24.20 -8.12
CA ALA A 299 -11.03 -25.63 -8.12
C ALA A 299 -9.78 -26.44 -7.75
N GLY A 300 -9.91 -27.35 -6.80
CA GLY A 300 -8.81 -28.16 -6.27
C GLY A 300 -8.04 -27.54 -5.10
N ALA A 301 -8.37 -26.31 -4.68
CA ALA A 301 -7.81 -25.65 -3.50
C ALA A 301 -8.55 -26.02 -2.20
N ASP A 302 -8.87 -27.30 -2.02
CA ASP A 302 -9.51 -27.81 -0.80
C ASP A 302 -8.65 -27.56 0.44
N GLY A 303 -9.29 -27.41 1.59
CA GLY A 303 -8.68 -27.05 2.86
C GLY A 303 -8.41 -25.54 3.00
N ALA A 304 -8.78 -24.72 2.01
CA ALA A 304 -8.59 -23.27 2.09
C ALA A 304 -9.37 -22.65 3.26
N ASP A 305 -8.72 -21.74 3.98
CA ASP A 305 -9.30 -20.91 5.05
C ASP A 305 -9.15 -19.42 4.70
N ALA A 306 -10.25 -18.77 4.37
CA ALA A 306 -10.28 -17.42 3.82
C ALA A 306 -11.18 -16.50 4.65
N ALA A 307 -10.59 -15.53 5.35
CA ALA A 307 -11.29 -14.59 6.22
C ALA A 307 -11.06 -13.14 5.81
N LEU A 308 -12.13 -12.35 5.75
CA LEU A 308 -12.07 -10.91 5.49
C LEU A 308 -13.01 -10.13 6.42
N SER A 309 -12.46 -9.21 7.21
CA SER A 309 -13.20 -8.26 8.04
C SER A 309 -12.85 -6.82 7.65
N ASN A 310 -13.77 -6.12 7.00
CA ASN A 310 -13.71 -4.69 6.78
C ASN A 310 -14.73 -3.97 7.69
N LYS A 311 -14.28 -3.04 8.53
CA LYS A 311 -15.20 -2.20 9.33
C LYS A 311 -14.88 -0.75 9.08
N ASN A 312 -15.92 0.08 8.99
CA ASN A 312 -15.76 1.48 8.63
C ASN A 312 -16.55 2.41 9.56
N LEU A 313 -15.97 3.57 9.86
CA LEU A 313 -16.58 4.65 10.62
C LEU A 313 -16.82 5.88 9.75
N LEU A 314 -18.06 6.37 9.79
CA LEU A 314 -18.47 7.68 9.27
C LEU A 314 -18.53 8.68 10.42
N LEU A 315 -17.61 9.64 10.42
CA LEU A 315 -17.49 10.66 11.48
C LEU A 315 -18.36 11.89 11.19
N SER A 316 -18.63 12.19 9.91
CA SER A 316 -19.47 13.31 9.49
C SER A 316 -20.60 12.87 8.54
N ARG A 317 -21.58 13.75 8.33
CA ARG A 317 -22.69 13.53 7.39
C ARG A 317 -22.28 13.60 5.91
N GLN A 318 -21.15 14.26 5.61
CA GLN A 318 -20.67 14.43 4.23
C GLN A 318 -19.60 13.39 3.87
N ALA A 319 -19.22 12.52 4.83
CA ALA A 319 -18.21 11.51 4.62
C ALA A 319 -18.83 10.35 3.84
N GLU A 320 -18.02 9.72 3.00
CA GLU A 320 -18.46 8.63 2.12
C GLU A 320 -17.62 7.38 2.38
N VAL A 321 -18.29 6.23 2.41
CA VAL A 321 -17.66 4.90 2.51
C VAL A 321 -18.32 3.98 1.51
N ASP A 322 -17.52 3.40 0.63
CA ASP A 322 -17.94 2.31 -0.26
C ASP A 322 -17.13 1.07 0.08
N THR A 323 -17.81 -0.01 0.45
CA THR A 323 -17.15 -1.28 0.76
C THR A 323 -17.80 -2.43 0.01
N ARG A 324 -16.97 -3.26 -0.62
CA ARG A 324 -17.41 -4.39 -1.45
C ARG A 324 -16.53 -5.61 -1.20
N PRO A 325 -16.89 -6.45 -0.22
CA PRO A 325 -16.25 -7.75 -0.05
C PRO A 325 -16.90 -8.76 -1.01
N ILE A 326 -16.08 -9.55 -1.71
CA ILE A 326 -16.48 -10.53 -2.73
C ILE A 326 -15.84 -11.87 -2.35
N LEU A 327 -16.60 -12.95 -2.51
CA LEU A 327 -16.13 -14.30 -2.24
C LEU A 327 -16.56 -15.21 -3.41
N GLU A 328 -15.58 -15.81 -4.07
CA GLU A 328 -15.77 -16.74 -5.19
C GLU A 328 -15.18 -18.10 -4.81
N ILE A 329 -16.02 -19.13 -4.68
CA ILE A 329 -15.62 -20.45 -4.21
C ILE A 329 -15.90 -21.48 -5.29
N HIS A 330 -14.86 -22.17 -5.72
CA HIS A 330 -14.90 -23.23 -6.72
C HIS A 330 -14.36 -24.58 -6.21
N ALA A 331 -14.10 -24.70 -4.92
CA ALA A 331 -13.66 -25.92 -4.23
C ALA A 331 -14.72 -26.42 -3.24
N ASP A 332 -14.65 -27.70 -2.87
CA ASP A 332 -15.69 -28.35 -2.05
C ASP A 332 -15.43 -28.19 -0.55
N GLU A 333 -14.19 -28.38 -0.10
CA GLU A 333 -13.82 -28.31 1.31
C GLU A 333 -13.17 -26.96 1.64
N VAL A 334 -13.97 -25.99 2.10
CA VAL A 334 -13.47 -24.65 2.41
C VAL A 334 -14.05 -24.10 3.71
N LYS A 335 -13.26 -23.27 4.39
CA LYS A 335 -13.75 -22.32 5.40
C LYS A 335 -13.61 -20.93 4.81
N ALA A 336 -14.73 -20.22 4.66
CA ALA A 336 -14.68 -18.88 4.13
C ALA A 336 -15.68 -17.96 4.84
N ALA A 337 -15.22 -16.79 5.23
CA ALA A 337 -16.03 -15.76 5.85
C ALA A 337 -15.60 -14.37 5.37
N HIS A 338 -16.57 -13.53 5.04
CA HIS A 338 -16.32 -12.13 4.76
C HIS A 338 -17.39 -11.28 5.44
N GLY A 339 -16.99 -10.10 5.93
CA GLY A 339 -17.87 -9.18 6.63
C GLY A 339 -17.47 -7.74 6.39
N ALA A 340 -18.46 -6.91 6.07
CA ALA A 340 -18.33 -5.47 5.97
C ALA A 340 -19.34 -4.77 6.89
N THR A 341 -18.89 -3.78 7.67
CA THR A 341 -19.80 -2.92 8.44
C THR A 341 -19.49 -1.46 8.16
N VAL A 342 -20.53 -0.63 8.06
CA VAL A 342 -20.41 0.83 8.03
C VAL A 342 -21.27 1.39 9.15
N GLY A 343 -20.69 2.20 10.03
CA GLY A 343 -21.38 2.73 11.20
C GLY A 343 -20.84 4.07 11.65
N ARG A 344 -21.44 4.60 12.71
CA ARG A 344 -20.97 5.80 13.41
C ARG A 344 -20.32 5.37 14.73
N LEU A 345 -19.71 6.32 15.43
CA LEU A 345 -19.22 6.09 16.79
C LEU A 345 -20.36 5.60 17.69
N ASP A 346 -20.04 4.66 18.57
CA ASP A 346 -20.98 4.14 19.57
C ASP A 346 -21.32 5.25 20.58
N GLU A 347 -22.58 5.70 20.54
CA GLU A 347 -23.08 6.77 21.40
C GLU A 347 -23.06 6.38 22.90
N GLN A 348 -23.19 5.09 23.23
CA GLN A 348 -23.11 4.61 24.61
C GLN A 348 -21.67 4.65 25.11
N ALA A 349 -20.71 4.22 24.28
CA ALA A 349 -19.29 4.31 24.61
C ALA A 349 -18.86 5.77 24.77
N LEU A 350 -19.34 6.66 23.88
CA LEU A 350 -19.09 8.09 23.96
C LEU A 350 -19.68 8.71 25.24
N PHE A 351 -20.95 8.41 25.55
CA PHE A 351 -21.61 8.86 26.77
C PHE A 351 -20.86 8.37 28.02
N TYR A 352 -20.43 7.10 28.03
CA TYR A 352 -19.68 6.52 29.13
C TYR A 352 -18.37 7.28 29.39
N LEU A 353 -17.54 7.51 28.37
CA LEU A 353 -16.31 8.29 28.51
C LEU A 353 -16.58 9.71 29.05
N ARG A 354 -17.61 10.37 28.52
CA ARG A 354 -17.99 11.72 28.97
C ARG A 354 -18.47 11.76 30.42
N SER A 355 -19.20 10.74 30.87
CA SER A 355 -19.65 10.60 32.26
C SER A 355 -18.48 10.47 33.26
N ARG A 356 -17.29 10.09 32.77
CA ARG A 356 -16.03 10.02 33.54
C ARG A 356 -15.21 11.31 33.49
N GLY A 357 -15.77 12.39 32.96
CA GLY A 357 -15.14 13.71 32.91
C GLY A 357 -14.24 13.95 31.70
N ILE A 358 -14.22 13.03 30.73
CA ILE A 358 -13.49 13.22 29.47
C ILE A 358 -14.33 14.15 28.57
N ASP A 359 -13.73 15.17 28.00
CA ASP A 359 -14.43 16.06 27.07
C ASP A 359 -14.89 15.30 25.80
N GLU A 360 -15.87 15.86 25.09
CA GLU A 360 -16.44 15.15 23.93
C GLU A 360 -15.43 14.94 22.80
N ALA A 361 -14.54 15.92 22.55
CA ALA A 361 -13.56 15.83 21.48
C ALA A 361 -12.54 14.73 21.77
N GLU A 362 -12.01 14.68 22.99
CA GLU A 362 -11.09 13.66 23.45
C GLU A 362 -11.75 12.28 23.51
N ALA A 363 -13.00 12.17 24.00
CA ALA A 363 -13.71 10.90 24.02
C ALA A 363 -13.93 10.35 22.60
N ARG A 364 -14.29 11.21 21.63
CA ARG A 364 -14.37 10.84 20.22
C ARG A 364 -13.03 10.41 19.68
N ARG A 365 -11.95 11.12 20.01
CA ARG A 365 -10.57 10.79 19.59
C ARG A 365 -10.17 9.41 20.12
N ILE A 366 -10.35 9.14 21.41
CA ILE A 366 -10.07 7.83 22.03
C ILE A 366 -10.75 6.69 21.27
N LEU A 367 -12.04 6.83 20.95
CA LEU A 367 -12.79 5.81 20.23
C LEU A 367 -12.30 5.62 18.78
N GLN A 368 -11.97 6.71 18.09
CA GLN A 368 -11.40 6.67 16.73
C GLN A 368 -10.04 5.96 16.72
N VAL A 369 -9.15 6.33 17.64
CA VAL A 369 -7.83 5.72 17.78
C VAL A 369 -7.96 4.23 18.12
N ALA A 370 -8.81 3.86 19.07
CA ALA A 370 -9.04 2.47 19.42
C ALA A 370 -9.54 1.66 18.21
N PHE A 371 -10.42 2.24 17.40
CA PHE A 371 -10.93 1.62 16.18
C PHE A 371 -9.82 1.39 15.13
N ALA A 372 -9.01 2.40 14.83
CA ALA A 372 -7.93 2.33 13.85
C ALA A 372 -6.78 1.40 14.29
N ARG A 373 -6.49 1.34 15.61
CA ARG A 373 -5.43 0.49 16.17
C ARG A 373 -5.76 -1.00 16.13
N ALA A 374 -7.04 -1.38 16.11
CA ALA A 374 -7.47 -2.77 16.21
C ALA A 374 -6.78 -3.74 15.23
N PRO A 375 -6.67 -3.46 13.91
CA PRO A 375 -5.89 -4.30 13.00
C PRO A 375 -4.39 -4.25 13.28
N LEU A 376 -3.85 -3.07 13.60
CA LEU A 376 -2.41 -2.86 13.81
C LEU A 376 -1.89 -3.65 15.02
N LEU A 377 -2.71 -3.83 16.05
CA LEU A 377 -2.36 -4.64 17.22
C LEU A 377 -2.08 -6.12 16.90
N GLN A 378 -2.57 -6.60 15.76
CA GLN A 378 -2.37 -7.96 15.27
C GLN A 378 -1.14 -8.11 14.37
N ILE A 379 -0.44 -7.01 14.06
CA ILE A 379 0.80 -7.06 13.29
C ILE A 379 1.87 -7.79 14.12
N ALA A 380 2.54 -8.73 13.48
CA ALA A 380 3.75 -9.36 13.95
C ALA A 380 4.90 -9.05 12.96
N PRO A 381 6.16 -9.05 13.42
CA PRO A 381 6.57 -9.07 14.83
C PRO A 381 6.26 -7.74 15.54
N ALA A 382 6.46 -7.72 16.87
CA ALA A 382 6.12 -6.57 17.73
C ALA A 382 6.79 -5.26 17.30
N GLU A 383 8.02 -5.33 16.78
CA GLU A 383 8.75 -4.18 16.26
C GLU A 383 7.99 -3.46 15.13
N LEU A 384 7.42 -4.21 14.17
CA LEU A 384 6.62 -3.63 13.10
C LEU A 384 5.31 -3.05 13.63
N ARG A 385 4.67 -3.73 14.58
CA ARG A 385 3.47 -3.20 15.24
C ARG A 385 3.74 -1.86 15.90
N ASP A 386 4.84 -1.72 16.62
CA ASP A 386 5.16 -0.49 17.34
C ASP A 386 5.42 0.67 16.37
N ILE A 387 6.09 0.41 15.23
CA ILE A 387 6.27 1.37 14.14
C ILE A 387 4.92 1.77 13.54
N ALA A 388 4.02 0.80 13.27
CA ALA A 388 2.70 1.06 12.71
C ALA A 388 1.84 1.92 13.66
N LEU A 389 1.87 1.63 14.96
CA LEU A 389 1.15 2.40 15.98
C LEU A 389 1.71 3.82 16.10
N ALA A 390 3.03 3.99 16.01
CA ALA A 390 3.65 5.32 16.00
C ALA A 390 3.28 6.12 14.74
N ALA A 391 3.20 5.47 13.58
CA ALA A 391 2.74 6.11 12.34
C ALA A 391 1.28 6.55 12.43
N LEU A 392 0.40 5.69 12.94
CA LEU A 392 -1.00 6.06 13.20
C LEU A 392 -1.09 7.24 14.16
N ALA A 393 -0.29 7.26 15.23
CA ALA A 393 -0.28 8.36 16.19
C ALA A 393 0.05 9.71 15.54
N ARG A 394 1.04 9.76 14.63
CA ARG A 394 1.40 10.98 13.89
C ARG A 394 0.33 11.45 12.91
N SER A 395 -0.46 10.52 12.37
CA SER A 395 -1.50 10.83 11.37
C SER A 395 -2.78 11.44 11.96
N LEU A 396 -2.95 11.33 13.28
CA LEU A 396 -4.12 11.85 13.96
C LEU A 396 -3.95 13.36 14.17
N PRO A 397 -4.99 14.17 13.93
CA PRO A 397 -4.90 15.59 14.21
C PRO A 397 -4.60 15.82 15.69
N GLU A 398 -3.53 16.58 15.97
CA GLU A 398 -3.34 17.23 17.27
C GLU A 398 -4.42 18.32 17.36
N ASP A 399 -5.42 18.09 18.21
CA ASP A 399 -6.41 19.07 18.67
C ASP A 399 -7.44 19.62 17.66
N VAL A 400 -8.71 19.26 17.92
CA VAL A 400 -9.81 20.22 17.81
C VAL A 400 -10.05 20.74 19.23
N THR A 401 -9.26 21.73 19.66
CA THR A 401 -9.58 22.58 20.82
C THR A 401 -10.80 23.44 20.55
#